data_AF-A0A1F8SIP5-F1
#
_entry.id   AF-A0A1F8SIP5-F1
#
_cell.length_a   1.000
_cell.length_b   1.000
_cell.length_c   1.000
_cell.angle_alpha   90.00
_cell.angle_beta   90.00
_cell.angle_gamma   90.00
#
_symmetry.space_group_name_H-M   'P 1'
#
loop_
_entity.id
_entity.type
_entity.pdbx_description
1 polymer ?
#
loop_
_entity_poly.entity_id
_entity_poly.type
_entity_poly.pdbx_seq_one_letter_code
_entity_poly.pdbx_strand_id
1 'polypeptide(L)'
;MKVLLIKDVYKLGHAGDVKKVADGYGRNFLIPQGLAILATAGALKQSEGIRSKADEKRAILNKEMSSVAEVLSKLILPFTAKAGETGK
;
A
#
# COMPACT_ATOMS: atom_id res chain seq x y z
N MET A 1 3.29 16.24 16.15
CA MET A 1 3.86 15.04 16.79
C MET A 1 4.76 14.28 15.81
N LYS A 2 5.64 13.40 16.32
CA LYS A 2 6.38 12.42 15.50
C LYS A 2 5.72 11.04 15.64
N VAL A 3 5.44 10.40 14.52
CA VAL A 3 4.84 9.06 14.46
C VAL A 3 5.68 8.14 13.59
N LEU A 4 5.73 6.86 13.96
CA LEU A 4 6.27 5.78 13.16
C LEU A 4 5.11 5.06 12.48
N LEU A 5 5.13 4.99 11.15
CA LEU A 5 4.11 4.27 10.38
C LEU A 5 4.31 2.76 10.53
N ILE A 6 3.24 2.05 10.84
CA ILE A 6 3.23 0.58 10.89
C ILE A 6 2.78 0.00 9.54
N LYS A 7 1.94 0.76 8.82
CA LYS A 7 1.40 0.40 7.51
C LYS A 7 1.69 1.51 6.52
N ASP A 8 1.66 1.18 5.25
CA ASP A 8 1.75 2.15 4.17
C ASP A 8 0.52 3.07 4.23
N VAL A 9 0.75 4.38 4.23
CA VAL A 9 -0.30 5.40 4.26
C VAL A 9 -0.17 6.27 3.03
N TYR A 10 -1.24 6.32 2.25
CA TYR A 10 -1.31 7.09 1.01
C TYR A 10 -0.92 8.56 1.24
N LYS A 11 -0.04 9.09 0.39
CA LYS A 11 0.52 10.45 0.46
C LYS A 11 1.32 10.79 1.74
N LEU A 12 1.59 9.83 2.61
CA LEU A 12 2.34 10.07 3.85
C LEU A 12 3.67 9.32 3.89
N GLY A 13 3.69 8.03 3.55
CA GLY A 13 4.90 7.20 3.55
C GLY A 13 4.63 5.71 3.66
N HIS A 14 5.70 4.94 3.74
CA HIS A 14 5.64 3.48 3.87
C HIS A 14 5.75 3.05 5.34
N ALA A 15 5.36 1.80 5.60
CA ALA A 15 5.59 1.13 6.87
C ALA A 15 7.08 1.17 7.23
N GLY A 16 7.37 1.59 8.47
CA GLY A 16 8.71 1.81 8.98
C GLY A 16 9.16 3.27 8.94
N ASP A 17 8.49 4.15 8.20
CA ASP A 17 8.89 5.56 8.11
C ASP A 17 8.48 6.36 9.35
N VAL A 18 9.37 7.25 9.79
CA VAL A 18 9.08 8.22 10.84
C VAL A 18 8.70 9.55 10.20
N LYS A 19 7.48 10.04 10.47
CA LYS A 19 6.97 11.30 9.91
C LYS A 19 6.51 12.25 11.01
N LYS A 20 6.69 13.54 10.77
CA LYS A 20 6.11 14.61 11.59
C LYS A 20 4.74 14.93 11.03
N VAL A 21 3.70 14.76 11.86
CA VAL A 21 2.30 15.00 11.49
C VAL A 21 1.64 15.98 12.46
N ALA A 22 0.53 16.57 12.05
CA ALA A 22 -0.32 17.37 12.92
C ALA A 22 -0.86 16.53 14.09
N ASP A 23 -1.02 17.15 15.25
CA ASP A 23 -1.36 16.42 16.48
C ASP A 23 -2.76 15.79 16.42
N GLY A 24 -3.73 16.46 15.79
CA GLY A 24 -5.05 15.89 15.56
C GLY A 24 -5.02 14.69 14.62
N TYR A 25 -4.23 14.76 13.54
CA TYR A 25 -4.17 13.69 12.54
C TYR A 25 -3.55 12.40 13.10
N GLY A 26 -2.48 12.52 13.88
CA GLY A 26 -1.90 11.35 14.54
C GLY A 26 -2.80 10.77 15.62
N ARG A 27 -3.36 11.60 16.50
CA ARG A 27 -4.11 11.15 17.68
C ARG A 27 -5.51 10.63 17.34
N ASN A 28 -6.18 11.26 16.38
CA ASN A 28 -7.58 10.96 16.07
C ASN A 28 -7.75 9.99 14.89
N PHE A 29 -6.74 9.85 14.02
CA PHE A 29 -6.84 9.01 12.82
C PHE A 29 -5.76 7.93 12.78
N LEU A 30 -4.47 8.29 12.74
CA LEU A 30 -3.41 7.31 12.48
C LEU A 30 -3.24 6.28 13.60
N ILE A 31 -3.25 6.71 14.86
CA ILE A 31 -3.06 5.83 16.01
C ILE A 31 -4.29 4.94 16.25
N PRO A 32 -5.54 5.45 16.28
CA PRO A 32 -6.72 4.61 16.49
C PRO A 32 -6.96 3.59 15.37
N GLN A 33 -6.59 3.93 14.12
CA GLN A 33 -6.69 3.00 12.98
C GLN A 33 -5.53 1.99 12.90
N GLY A 34 -4.57 2.05 13.84
CA GLY A 34 -3.39 1.19 13.84
C GLY A 34 -2.49 1.39 12.63
N LEU A 35 -2.51 2.59 12.02
CA LEU A 35 -1.65 2.97 10.89
C LEU A 35 -0.28 3.45 11.36
N ALA A 36 -0.21 4.02 12.57
CA ALA A 36 1.03 4.54 13.13
C ALA A 36 1.05 4.42 14.67
N ILE A 37 2.25 4.49 15.24
CA ILE A 37 2.48 4.63 16.69
C ILE A 37 3.32 5.87 16.98
N LEU A 38 3.34 6.30 18.24
CA LEU A 38 4.24 7.36 18.70
C LEU A 38 5.70 6.97 18.46
N ALA A 39 6.46 7.89 17.87
CA ALA A 39 7.89 7.69 17.61
C ALA A 39 8.71 7.86 18.90
N THR A 40 8.63 6.88 19.79
CA THR A 40 9.48 6.78 20.99
C THR A 40 10.81 6.12 20.64
N ALA A 41 11.81 6.24 21.53
CA ALA A 41 13.12 5.60 21.32
C ALA A 41 13.01 4.06 21.15
N GLY A 42 12.04 3.43 21.83
CA GLY A 42 11.76 1.99 21.66
C GLY A 42 11.14 1.66 20.30
N ALA A 43 10.20 2.50 19.83
CA ALA A 43 9.58 2.33 18.51
C ALA A 43 10.60 2.51 17.38
N LEU A 44 11.56 3.42 17.52
CA LEU A 44 12.63 3.64 16.53
C LEU A 44 13.47 2.39 16.31
N LYS A 45 13.76 1.59 17.35
CA LYS A 45 14.47 0.31 17.19
C LYS A 45 13.67 -0.74 16.43
N GLN A 46 12.34 -0.64 16.46
CA GLN A 46 11.45 -1.57 15.75
C GLN A 46 11.20 -1.14 14.29
N SER A 47 11.49 0.11 13.93
CA SER A 47 11.29 0.68 12.59
C SER A 47 11.94 -0.18 11.50
N GLU A 48 13.20 -0.58 11.68
CA GLU A 48 13.94 -1.38 10.69
C GLU A 48 13.30 -2.76 10.48
N GLY A 49 12.89 -3.42 11.56
CA GLY A 49 12.21 -4.71 11.48
C GLY A 49 10.84 -4.63 10.81
N ILE A 50 10.09 -3.55 11.06
CA ILE A 50 8.81 -3.28 10.38
C ILE A 50 9.04 -3.03 8.89
N ARG A 51 10.07 -2.25 8.56
CA ARG A 51 10.43 -1.91 7.18
C ARG A 51 10.81 -3.16 6.38
N SER A 52 11.71 -4.01 6.91
CA SER A 52 12.11 -5.25 6.24
C SER A 52 10.93 -6.16 5.93
N LYS A 53 10.05 -6.38 6.92
CA LYS A 53 8.84 -7.20 6.73
C LYS A 53 7.88 -6.60 5.70
N ALA A 54 7.75 -5.28 5.67
CA ALA A 54 6.91 -4.60 4.69
C ALA A 54 7.50 -4.70 3.27
N ASP A 55 8.82 -4.58 3.13
CA ASP A 55 9.53 -4.72 1.86
C ASP A 55 9.41 -6.16 1.32
N GLU A 56 9.59 -7.17 2.15
CA GLU A 56 9.38 -8.58 1.80
C GLU A 56 7.95 -8.83 1.30
N LYS A 57 6.95 -8.35 2.05
CA LYS A 57 5.54 -8.51 1.67
C LYS A 57 5.21 -7.80 0.36
N ARG A 58 5.79 -6.62 0.13
CA ARG A 58 5.65 -5.87 -1.14
C ARG A 58 6.29 -6.63 -2.30
N ALA A 59 7.46 -7.24 -2.10
CA ALA A 59 8.12 -8.04 -3.12
C ALA A 59 7.27 -9.25 -3.54
N ILE A 60 6.68 -9.96 -2.57
CA ILE A 60 5.78 -11.10 -2.83
C ILE A 60 4.56 -10.62 -3.62
N LEU A 61 3.90 -9.55 -3.17
CA LEU A 61 2.71 -9.02 -3.82
C LEU A 61 3.01 -8.57 -5.26
N ASN A 62 4.13 -7.88 -5.48
CA ASN A 62 4.54 -7.47 -6.82
C ASN A 62 4.77 -8.67 -7.75
N LYS A 63 5.36 -9.75 -7.23
CA LYS A 63 5.57 -10.98 -8.00
C LYS A 63 4.24 -11.63 -8.39
N GLU A 64 3.30 -11.72 -7.46
CA GLU A 64 1.95 -12.23 -7.70
C GLU A 64 1.18 -11.37 -8.71
N MET A 65 1.24 -10.04 -8.58
CA MET A 65 0.56 -9.14 -9.52
C MET A 65 1.19 -9.17 -10.92
N SER A 66 2.51 -9.34 -11.00
CA SER A 66 3.21 -9.44 -12.29
C SER A 66 2.80 -10.70 -13.06
N SER A 67 2.63 -11.84 -12.38
CA SER A 67 2.18 -13.07 -13.05
C SER A 67 0.74 -12.95 -13.56
N VAL A 68 -0.15 -12.29 -12.80
CA VAL A 68 -1.52 -12.01 -13.26
C VAL A 68 -1.52 -11.06 -14.47
N ALA A 69 -0.68 -10.03 -14.47
CA ALA A 69 -0.55 -9.10 -15.58
C ALA A 69 -0.09 -9.82 -16.87
N GLU A 70 0.83 -10.77 -16.77
CA GLU A 70 1.26 -11.59 -17.91
C GLU A 70 0.11 -12.41 -18.49
N VAL A 71 -0.73 -13.02 -17.64
CA VAL A 71 -1.91 -13.78 -18.08
C VAL A 71 -2.90 -12.86 -18.80
N LEU A 72 -3.20 -11.69 -18.22
CA LEU A 72 -4.11 -10.73 -18.82
C LEU A 72 -3.59 -10.18 -20.15
N SER A 73 -2.28 -9.96 -20.28
CA SER A 73 -1.68 -9.46 -21.52
C SER A 73 -1.84 -10.41 -22.70
N LYS A 74 -1.95 -11.72 -22.43
CA LYS A 74 -2.12 -12.78 -23.44
C LYS A 74 -3.59 -13.11 -23.69
N LEU A 75 -4.51 -12.62 -22.85
CA LEU A 75 -5.92 -12.94 -22.93
C LEU A 75 -6.61 -12.03 -23.96
N ILE A 76 -6.96 -12.59 -25.11
CA ILE A 76 -7.83 -11.94 -26.10
C ILE A 76 -9.25 -12.44 -25.86
N LEU A 77 -10.17 -11.53 -25.52
CA LEU A 77 -11.59 -11.83 -25.33
C LEU A 77 -12.38 -11.35 -26.55
N PRO A 78 -12.67 -12.21 -27.53
CA PRO A 78 -13.53 -11.85 -28.66
C PRO A 78 -14.97 -11.77 -28.20
N PHE A 79 -15.57 -10.58 -28.31
CA PHE A 79 -17.00 -10.38 -28.10
C PHE A 79 -17.70 -10.34 -29.46
N THR A 80 -18.63 -11.25 -29.70
CA THR A 80 -19.47 -11.26 -30.90
C THR A 80 -20.79 -10.58 -30.58
N ALA A 81 -21.16 -9.58 -31.39
CA ALA A 81 -22.45 -8.90 -31.32
C ALA A 81 -23.08 -8.87 -32.71
N LYS A 82 -24.41 -8.96 -32.79
CA LYS A 82 -25.13 -8.73 -34.06
C LYS A 82 -25.05 -7.24 -34.38
N ALA A 83 -24.40 -6.89 -35.50
CA ALA A 83 -24.34 -5.52 -35.99
C ALA A 83 -25.53 -5.24 -36.92
N GLY A 84 -26.15 -4.06 -36.80
CA GLY A 84 -27.13 -3.56 -37.79
C GLY A 84 -26.45 -3.05 -39.07
N GLU A 85 -27.23 -2.71 -40.10
CA GLU A 85 -26.73 -2.28 -41.43
C GLU A 85 -25.74 -1.10 -41.39
N THR A 86 -25.75 -0.29 -40.31
CA THR A 86 -24.84 0.84 -40.07
C THR A 86 -23.62 0.53 -39.19
N GLY A 87 -23.34 -0.73 -38.86
CA GLY A 87 -22.15 -1.12 -38.09
C GLY A 87 -22.19 -0.71 -36.60
N LYS A 88 -23.39 -0.47 -36.07
CA LYS A 88 -23.68 -0.33 -34.64
C LYS A 88 -24.69 -1.38 -34.20
#